data_AF-A0A1A8G1V2-F1
#
_entry.id   AF-A0A1A8G1V2-F1
#
_cell.length_a   1.000
_cell.length_b   1.000
_cell.length_c   1.000
_cell.angle_alpha   90.00
_cell.angle_beta   90.00
_cell.angle_gamma   90.00
#
_symmetry.space_group_name_H-M   'P 1'
#
loop_
_entity.id
_entity.type
_entity.pdbx_description
1 polymer ?
#
loop_
_entity_poly.entity_id
_entity_poly.type
_entity_poly.pdbx_seq_one_letter_code
_entity_poly.pdbx_strand_id
1 'polypeptide(L)'
;VTSRAEEWLNLLLDYQQQMQKLDEQIKEVNGWIDGAEVKMDEIDTQGPDDSVLKVLRAELELTKGKMEEVRSLAHELMSTRGENCQAQVGPRVEQLDSRFDTISQRITSGLTAASSRELEQY
;
A
#
# COMPACT_ATOMS: atom_id res chain seq x y z
N VAL A 1 -31.63 -28.12 -1.62
CA VAL A 1 -31.57 -27.08 -2.66
C VAL A 1 -31.63 -25.78 -1.92
N THR A 2 -30.50 -25.09 -1.76
CA THR A 2 -30.53 -23.72 -1.24
C THR A 2 -31.39 -22.89 -2.19
N SER A 3 -32.32 -22.14 -1.63
CA SER A 3 -33.21 -21.31 -2.43
C SER A 3 -32.38 -20.23 -3.13
N ARG A 4 -32.82 -19.75 -4.30
CA ARG A 4 -32.14 -18.67 -5.03
C ARG A 4 -31.83 -17.48 -4.10
N ALA A 5 -32.72 -17.16 -3.16
CA ALA A 5 -32.51 -16.09 -2.18
C ALA A 5 -31.29 -16.31 -1.25
N GLU A 6 -31.01 -17.55 -0.83
CA GLU A 6 -29.86 -17.87 0.02
C GLU A 6 -28.54 -17.73 -0.75
N GLU A 7 -28.52 -18.10 -2.03
CA GLU A 7 -27.36 -17.93 -2.91
C GLU A 7 -27.01 -16.45 -3.12
N TRP A 8 -28.03 -15.61 -3.33
CA TRP A 8 -27.85 -14.16 -3.42
C TRP A 8 -27.36 -13.53 -2.11
N LEU A 9 -27.88 -13.98 -0.97
CA LEU A 9 -27.45 -13.51 0.34
C LEU A 9 -25.98 -13.86 0.62
N ASN A 10 -25.56 -15.10 0.33
CA ASN A 10 -24.18 -15.54 0.48
C ASN A 10 -23.23 -14.72 -0.40
N LEU A 11 -23.63 -14.47 -1.66
CA LEU A 11 -22.84 -13.67 -2.58
C LEU A 11 -22.69 -12.21 -2.10
N LEU A 12 -23.71 -11.64 -1.49
CA LEU A 12 -23.68 -10.28 -0.94
C LEU A 12 -22.83 -10.20 0.35
N LEU A 13 -22.91 -11.20 1.21
CA LEU A 13 -22.10 -11.25 2.42
C LEU A 13 -20.61 -11.41 2.10
N ASP A 14 -20.27 -12.28 1.16
CA ASP A 14 -18.92 -12.45 0.64
C ASP A 14 -18.35 -11.13 0.08
N TYR A 15 -19.15 -10.37 -0.67
CA TYR A 15 -18.76 -9.04 -1.15
C TYR A 15 -18.40 -8.09 -0.02
N GLN A 16 -19.28 -8.01 0.99
CA GLN A 16 -19.09 -7.11 2.11
C GLN A 16 -17.81 -7.45 2.89
N GLN A 17 -17.52 -8.75 3.05
CA GLN A 17 -16.28 -9.21 3.67
C GLN A 17 -15.04 -8.82 2.85
N GLN A 18 -15.08 -9.02 1.53
CA GLN A 18 -13.98 -8.64 0.65
C GLN A 18 -13.73 -7.13 0.63
N MET A 19 -14.80 -6.32 0.57
CA MET A 19 -14.70 -4.85 0.64
C MET A 19 -14.14 -4.37 1.99
N GLN A 20 -14.58 -4.96 3.10
CA GLN A 20 -14.05 -4.63 4.42
C GLN A 20 -12.57 -4.98 4.54
N LYS A 21 -12.16 -6.15 4.04
CA LYS A 21 -10.76 -6.55 4.00
C LYS A 21 -9.92 -5.59 3.16
N LEU A 22 -10.42 -5.18 2.00
CA LEU A 22 -9.76 -4.19 1.15
C LEU A 22 -9.57 -2.87 1.89
N ASP A 23 -10.62 -2.34 2.53
CA ASP A 23 -10.56 -1.07 3.25
C ASP A 23 -9.59 -1.12 4.44
N GLU A 24 -9.54 -2.25 5.17
CA GLU A 24 -8.58 -2.45 6.26
C GLU A 24 -7.13 -2.46 5.74
N GLN A 25 -6.87 -3.20 4.66
CA GLN A 25 -5.53 -3.25 4.06
C GLN A 25 -5.09 -1.89 3.52
N ILE A 26 -5.98 -1.16 2.83
CA ILE A 26 -5.70 0.19 2.34
C ILE A 26 -5.38 1.14 3.50
N LYS A 27 -6.11 1.03 4.62
CA LYS A 27 -5.86 1.85 5.81
C LYS A 27 -4.52 1.53 6.45
N GLU A 28 -4.15 0.25 6.52
CA GLU A 28 -2.87 -0.18 7.07
C GLU A 28 -1.69 0.33 6.24
N VAL A 29 -1.77 0.19 4.91
CA VAL A 29 -0.73 0.70 4.00
C VAL A 29 -0.65 2.23 4.07
N ASN A 30 -1.78 2.95 4.08
CA ASN A 30 -1.75 4.41 4.24
C ASN A 30 -1.12 4.84 5.57
N GLY A 31 -1.45 4.18 6.68
CA GLY A 31 -0.84 4.49 7.97
C GLY A 31 0.66 4.23 7.98
N TRP A 32 1.12 3.20 7.27
CA TRP A 32 2.56 2.99 7.06
C TRP A 32 3.19 4.09 6.21
N ILE A 33 2.57 4.49 5.10
CA ILE A 33 3.05 5.58 4.24
C ILE A 33 3.19 6.88 5.04
N ASP A 34 2.16 7.25 5.81
CA ASP A 34 2.18 8.45 6.65
C ASP A 34 3.34 8.40 7.66
N GLY A 35 3.56 7.24 8.29
CA GLY A 35 4.68 7.04 9.23
C GLY A 35 6.06 7.07 8.55
N ALA A 36 6.15 6.55 7.33
CA ALA A 36 7.37 6.58 6.52
C ALA A 36 7.69 8.01 6.04
N GLU A 37 6.68 8.79 5.65
CA GLU A 37 6.82 10.20 5.27
C GLU A 37 7.40 11.02 6.42
N VAL A 38 6.90 10.85 7.65
CA VAL A 38 7.45 11.55 8.84
C VAL A 38 8.92 11.19 9.07
N LYS A 39 9.28 9.90 9.02
CA LYS A 39 10.68 9.46 9.18
C LYS A 39 11.58 10.05 8.08
N MET A 40 11.09 10.15 6.85
CA MET A 40 11.82 10.77 5.73
C MET A 40 11.97 12.28 5.91
N ASP A 41 10.94 12.98 6.40
CA ASP A 41 11.02 14.42 6.73
C ASP A 41 12.05 14.69 7.86
N GLU A 42 12.11 13.79 8.84
CA GLU A 42 13.12 13.85 9.91
C GLU A 42 14.54 13.69 9.37
N ILE A 43 14.76 12.74 8.46
CA ILE A 43 16.05 12.54 7.78
C ILE A 43 16.46 13.79 6.97
N ASP A 44 15.52 14.39 6.26
CA ASP A 44 15.79 15.62 5.48
C ASP A 44 16.15 16.80 6.38
N THR A 45 15.61 16.84 7.61
CA THR A 45 15.85 17.91 8.58
C THR A 45 17.11 17.71 9.42
N GLN A 46 17.32 16.49 9.92
CA GLN A 46 18.39 16.16 10.88
C GLN A 46 19.65 15.61 10.19
N GLY A 47 19.54 15.20 8.93
CA GLY A 47 20.60 14.57 8.16
C GLY A 47 20.38 13.06 7.95
N PRO A 48 21.14 12.45 7.02
CA PRO A 48 20.99 11.05 6.65
C PRO A 48 21.20 10.11 7.84
N ASP A 49 20.17 9.34 8.17
CA ASP A 49 20.23 8.22 9.12
C ASP A 49 20.11 6.89 8.37
N ASP A 50 21.25 6.23 8.17
CA ASP A 50 21.33 4.95 7.47
C ASP A 50 20.57 3.82 8.21
N SER A 51 20.45 3.89 9.54
CA SER A 51 19.71 2.89 10.32
C SER A 51 18.20 2.99 10.06
N VAL A 52 17.66 4.21 10.06
CA VAL A 52 16.25 4.47 9.75
C VAL A 52 15.95 4.13 8.29
N LEU A 53 16.83 4.49 7.35
CA LEU A 53 16.67 4.17 5.93
C LEU A 53 16.68 2.65 5.67
N LYS A 54 17.52 1.88 6.36
CA LYS A 54 17.54 0.41 6.27
C LYS A 54 16.27 -0.23 6.82
N VAL A 55 15.74 0.28 7.94
CA VAL A 55 14.45 -0.15 8.49
C VAL A 55 13.31 0.16 7.53
N LEU A 56 13.25 1.40 7.02
CA LEU A 56 12.26 1.82 6.03
C LEU A 56 12.29 0.95 4.77
N ARG A 57 13.47 0.55 4.31
CA ARG A 57 13.61 -0.37 3.18
C ARG A 57 13.05 -1.76 3.48
N ALA A 58 13.30 -2.30 4.66
CA ALA A 58 12.75 -3.60 5.06
C ALA A 58 11.22 -3.55 5.19
N GLU A 59 10.69 -2.49 5.79
CA GLU A 59 9.24 -2.26 5.90
C GLU A 59 8.60 -2.05 4.51
N LEU A 60 9.30 -1.40 3.58
CA LEU A 60 8.85 -1.19 2.21
C LEU A 60 8.64 -2.52 1.48
N GLU A 61 9.59 -3.46 1.58
CA GLU A 61 9.46 -4.79 0.96
C GLU A 61 8.28 -5.58 1.55
N LEU A 62 8.06 -5.49 2.87
CA LEU A 62 6.89 -6.10 3.51
C LEU A 62 5.58 -5.48 3.01
N THR A 63 5.54 -4.15 2.90
CA THR A 63 4.36 -3.41 2.47
C THR A 63 4.07 -3.62 0.98
N LYS A 64 5.11 -3.82 0.16
CA LYS A 64 4.98 -4.20 -1.24
C LYS A 64 4.23 -5.52 -1.41
N GLY A 65 4.51 -6.51 -0.55
CA GLY A 65 3.73 -7.76 -0.52
C GLY A 65 2.25 -7.52 -0.23
N LYS A 66 1.94 -6.67 0.75
CA LYS A 66 0.54 -6.27 1.04
C LYS A 66 -0.10 -5.50 -0.11
N MET A 67 0.66 -4.66 -0.79
CA MET A 67 0.17 -3.92 -1.96
C MET A 67 -0.21 -4.86 -3.11
N GLU A 68 0.55 -5.93 -3.34
CA GLU A 68 0.17 -6.98 -4.30
C GLU A 68 -1.13 -7.68 -3.88
N GLU A 69 -1.30 -7.98 -2.59
CA GLU A 69 -2.55 -8.56 -2.08
C GLU A 69 -3.75 -7.62 -2.28
N VAL A 70 -3.57 -6.32 -2.01
CA VAL A 70 -4.58 -5.27 -2.26
C VAL A 70 -4.92 -5.20 -3.74
N ARG A 71 -3.92 -5.20 -4.63
CA ARG A 71 -4.15 -5.17 -6.09
C ARG A 71 -4.86 -6.43 -6.58
N SER A 72 -4.51 -7.60 -6.06
CA SER A 72 -5.15 -8.86 -6.40
C SER A 72 -6.62 -8.89 -5.97
N LEU A 73 -6.90 -8.52 -4.71
CA LEU A 73 -8.26 -8.44 -4.16
C LEU A 73 -9.11 -7.42 -4.92
N ALA A 74 -8.53 -6.25 -5.23
CA ALA A 74 -9.18 -5.22 -6.02
C ALA A 74 -9.53 -5.72 -7.43
N HIS A 75 -8.60 -6.40 -8.10
CA HIS A 75 -8.84 -6.95 -9.43
C HIS A 75 -9.96 -8.00 -9.42
N GLU A 76 -10.00 -8.88 -8.41
CA GLU A 76 -11.07 -9.86 -8.24
C GLU A 76 -12.43 -9.18 -8.06
N LEU A 77 -12.51 -8.18 -7.17
CA LEU A 77 -13.71 -7.39 -6.91
C LEU A 77 -14.21 -6.66 -8.18
N MET A 78 -13.29 -6.08 -8.95
CA MET A 78 -13.60 -5.38 -10.19
C MET A 78 -14.08 -6.32 -11.29
N SER A 79 -13.48 -7.50 -11.41
CA SER A 79 -13.80 -8.49 -12.45
C SER A 79 -15.14 -9.19 -12.21
N THR A 80 -15.49 -9.46 -10.94
CA THR A 80 -16.69 -10.25 -10.61
C THR A 80 -17.97 -9.42 -10.53
N ARG A 81 -17.91 -8.10 -10.29
CA ARG A 81 -19.09 -7.33 -9.82
C ARG A 81 -19.46 -6.07 -10.60
N GLY A 82 -18.88 -5.89 -11.79
CA GLY A 82 -19.29 -4.87 -12.76
C GLY A 82 -18.84 -3.44 -12.44
N GLU A 83 -19.32 -2.48 -13.24
CA GLU A 83 -18.80 -1.11 -13.30
C GLU A 83 -18.87 -0.32 -11.98
N ASN A 84 -19.86 -0.57 -11.13
CA ASN A 84 -19.99 0.13 -9.85
C ASN A 84 -18.85 -0.24 -8.89
N CYS A 85 -18.43 -1.50 -8.86
CA CYS A 85 -17.29 -1.92 -8.03
C CYS A 85 -15.99 -1.30 -8.55
N GLN A 86 -15.82 -1.23 -9.87
CA GLN A 86 -14.69 -0.55 -10.50
C GLN A 86 -14.64 0.94 -10.16
N ALA A 87 -15.77 1.64 -10.18
CA ALA A 87 -15.84 3.05 -9.83
C ALA A 87 -15.49 3.34 -8.36
N GLN A 88 -15.70 2.38 -7.46
CA GLN A 88 -15.38 2.53 -6.03
C GLN A 88 -13.97 2.08 -5.68
N VAL A 89 -13.53 0.94 -6.21
CA VAL A 89 -12.25 0.28 -5.87
C VAL A 89 -11.10 0.86 -6.69
N GLY A 90 -11.31 1.08 -7.98
CA GLY A 90 -10.28 1.59 -8.90
C GLY A 90 -9.56 2.84 -8.40
N PRO A 91 -10.26 3.96 -8.13
CA PRO A 91 -9.60 5.19 -7.68
C PRO A 91 -8.92 5.06 -6.31
N ARG A 92 -9.41 4.19 -5.42
CA ARG A 92 -8.78 3.98 -4.10
C ARG A 92 -7.43 3.28 -4.24
N VAL A 93 -7.38 2.25 -5.08
CA VAL A 93 -6.16 1.47 -5.32
C VAL A 93 -5.15 2.30 -6.10
N GLU A 94 -5.60 3.05 -7.12
CA GLU A 94 -4.74 3.95 -7.89
C GLU A 94 -4.14 5.06 -7.02
N GLN A 95 -4.94 5.65 -6.12
CA GLN A 95 -4.45 6.62 -5.15
C GLN A 95 -3.40 5.99 -4.22
N LEU A 96 -3.67 4.79 -3.69
CA LEU A 96 -2.72 4.11 -2.82
C LEU A 96 -1.42 3.76 -3.54
N ASP A 97 -1.48 3.29 -4.78
CA ASP A 97 -0.33 2.94 -5.61
C ASP A 97 0.53 4.17 -5.91
N SER A 98 -0.10 5.29 -6.27
CA SER A 98 0.61 6.56 -6.48
C SER A 98 1.33 7.05 -5.21
N ARG A 99 0.67 6.97 -4.04
CA ARG A 99 1.30 7.34 -2.76
C ARG A 99 2.45 6.39 -2.41
N PHE A 100 2.24 5.09 -2.60
CA PHE A 100 3.23 4.06 -2.32
C PHE A 100 4.48 4.23 -3.21
N ASP A 101 4.31 4.49 -4.50
CA ASP A 101 5.41 4.75 -5.42
C ASP A 101 6.20 6.00 -5.04
N THR A 102 5.48 7.06 -4.63
CA THR A 102 6.11 8.33 -4.21
C THR A 102 7.02 8.12 -3.02
N ILE A 103 6.55 7.45 -1.96
CA ILE A 103 7.37 7.18 -0.78
C ILE A 103 8.48 6.16 -1.07
N SER A 104 8.22 5.15 -1.91
CA SER A 104 9.23 4.17 -2.34
C SER A 104 10.40 4.81 -3.05
N GLN A 105 10.12 5.73 -3.97
CA GLN A 105 11.13 6.52 -4.66
C GLN A 105 11.89 7.39 -3.67
N ARG A 106 11.20 8.08 -2.75
CA ARG A 106 11.83 8.93 -1.75
C ARG A 106 12.81 8.15 -0.86
N ILE A 107 12.41 6.98 -0.35
CA ILE A 107 13.28 6.10 0.44
C ILE A 107 14.50 5.65 -0.37
N THR A 108 14.31 5.27 -1.63
CA THR A 108 15.39 4.83 -2.53
C THR A 108 16.38 5.97 -2.82
N SER A 109 15.88 7.18 -3.04
CA SER A 109 16.69 8.39 -3.21
C SER A 109 17.46 8.72 -1.93
N GLY A 110 16.83 8.62 -0.75
CA GLY A 110 17.48 8.82 0.55
C GLY A 110 18.63 7.86 0.78
N LEU A 111 18.44 6.57 0.47
CA LEU A 111 19.50 5.54 0.53
C LEU A 111 20.68 5.86 -0.38
N THR A 112 20.40 6.30 -1.61
CA THR A 112 21.44 6.66 -2.59
C THR A 112 22.23 7.89 -2.11
N ALA A 113 21.54 8.89 -1.56
CA ALA A 113 22.16 10.09 -1.02
C ALA A 113 23.03 9.81 0.21
N ALA A 114 22.59 8.91 1.10
CA ALA A 114 23.39 8.47 2.24
C ALA A 114 24.67 7.74 1.78
N SER A 115 24.56 6.80 0.85
CA SER A 115 25.69 6.03 0.32
C SER A 115 26.70 6.90 -0.45
N SER A 116 26.23 7.92 -1.18
CA SER A 116 27.13 8.85 -1.88
C SER A 116 27.99 9.69 -0.91
N ARG A 117 27.47 10.05 0.27
CA ARG A 117 28.25 10.81 1.27
C ARG A 117 29.29 9.95 1.97
N GLU A 118 29.03 8.66 2.17
CA GLU A 118 30.05 7.75 2.72
C GLU A 118 31.26 7.62 1.78
N LEU A 119 31.05 7.64 0.47
CA LEU A 119 32.13 7.57 -0.52
C LEU A 119 32.97 8.86 -0.61
N GLU A 120 32.40 10.03 -0.31
CA GLU A 120 33.14 11.30 -0.30
C GLU A 120 33.98 11.52 0.97
N GLN A 121 33.75 10.73 2.03
CA GLN A 121 34.49 10.81 3.30
C GLN A 121 35.74 9.91 3.36
N TYR A 122 36.03 9.15 2.30
CA TYR A 122 37.22 8.31 2.15
C TYR A 122 38.17 8.86 1.08
#